data_AF-A0A1I7SYZ6-F1
#
_entry.id   AF-A0A1I7SYZ6-F1
#
_cell.length_a   1.000
_cell.length_b   1.000
_cell.length_c   1.000
_cell.angle_alpha   90.00
_cell.angle_beta   90.00
_cell.angle_gamma   90.00
#
_symmetry.space_group_name_H-M   'P 1'
#
loop_
_entity.id
_entity.type
_entity.pdbx_description
1 polymer ?
#
loop_
_entity_poly.entity_id
_entity_poly.type
_entity_poly.pdbx_seq_one_letter_code
_entity_poly.pdbx_strand_id
1 'polypeptide(L)'
;NHKAEVLEEPTRREAVIEEESLEPDPKFLRQLEEQRLAHQKELLEAKQRRAEKNKEFEEELKEIREKQKQCTLDLLNCIILKQRFEEKKQEVADWIENCYKKPVVYLFKHFSNFETYAYDSKFFKNVSEDSTQEVLYLHKNVLILLDTLQNSFDQLTKLAEMNNDATFLKVLQRSICDRVKVLNQILDILEENEYRLEWYTRLTECFGNLNIAMIPTTEALQRLCSGTMSNEDLEFPVKEVKSTLIINEVDDSSDTSETPQIESVQKPKRKRNCESIIDEVQTDKSIKQSDPHLTVAFLLYHYREQFSEIFCK
;
A
#
# COMPACT_ATOMS: atom_id res chain seq x y z
N ASN A 1 102.49 -70.59 -34.98
CA ASN A 1 103.83 -70.64 -34.39
C ASN A 1 104.17 -69.31 -33.77
N HIS A 2 104.57 -69.35 -32.50
CA HIS A 2 104.78 -68.26 -31.56
C HIS A 2 105.66 -67.09 -32.06
N LYS A 3 105.29 -65.86 -31.68
CA LYS A 3 106.10 -65.06 -30.74
C LYS A 3 105.30 -63.87 -30.22
N ALA A 4 105.34 -63.72 -28.90
CA ALA A 4 104.80 -62.60 -28.16
C ALA A 4 105.64 -61.33 -28.42
N GLU A 5 104.96 -60.22 -28.66
CA GLU A 5 105.55 -58.88 -28.64
C GLU A 5 105.11 -58.24 -27.31
N VAL A 6 106.07 -58.13 -26.40
CA VAL A 6 105.91 -57.50 -25.09
C VAL A 6 105.94 -55.99 -25.33
N LEU A 7 104.79 -55.34 -25.22
CA LEU A 7 104.68 -53.89 -25.14
C LEU A 7 104.81 -53.49 -23.66
N GLU A 8 105.91 -52.85 -23.29
CA GLU A 8 106.06 -52.18 -21.99
C GLU A 8 105.23 -50.89 -21.99
N GLU A 9 104.23 -50.82 -21.10
CA GLU A 9 103.54 -49.57 -20.74
C GLU A 9 104.32 -48.79 -19.67
N PRO A 10 104.55 -47.48 -19.82
CA PRO A 10 105.09 -46.66 -18.74
C PRO A 10 103.97 -46.10 -17.85
N THR A 11 103.85 -46.70 -16.65
CA THR A 11 103.58 -46.07 -15.34
C THR A 11 102.62 -44.87 -15.29
N ARG A 12 101.34 -45.15 -15.01
CA ARG A 12 100.37 -44.15 -14.52
C ARG A 12 100.66 -43.88 -13.03
N ARG A 13 101.12 -42.67 -12.69
CA ARG A 13 101.17 -42.21 -11.29
C ARG A 13 99.74 -42.01 -10.80
N GLU A 14 99.24 -42.95 -10.00
CA GLU A 14 98.06 -42.73 -9.19
C GLU A 14 98.44 -41.79 -8.04
N ALA A 15 97.90 -40.57 -8.07
CA ALA A 15 97.90 -39.70 -6.91
C ALA A 15 96.97 -40.35 -5.87
N VAL A 16 97.57 -40.97 -4.86
CA VAL A 16 96.87 -41.35 -3.63
C VAL A 16 96.45 -40.03 -2.98
N ILE A 17 95.18 -39.68 -3.12
CA ILE A 17 94.55 -38.68 -2.26
C ILE A 17 94.41 -39.38 -0.92
N GLU A 18 95.32 -39.08 0.01
CA GLU A 18 95.15 -39.44 1.42
C GLU A 18 93.86 -38.76 1.90
N GLU A 19 92.84 -39.58 2.13
CA GLU A 19 91.62 -39.18 2.81
C GLU A 19 91.98 -38.99 4.29
N GLU A 20 92.59 -37.85 4.60
CA GLU A 20 92.90 -37.41 5.95
C GLU A 20 91.57 -37.22 6.68
N SER A 21 91.20 -38.21 7.49
CA SER A 21 90.09 -38.17 8.45
C SER A 21 90.37 -37.08 9.49
N LEU A 22 90.15 -35.82 9.13
CA LEU A 22 90.07 -34.69 10.03
C LEU A 22 88.86 -34.89 10.95
N GLU A 23 89.09 -35.47 12.13
CA GLU A 23 88.07 -35.49 13.18
C GLU A 23 87.66 -34.04 13.47
N PRO A 24 86.37 -33.69 13.29
CA PRO A 24 85.94 -32.31 13.44
C PRO A 24 86.15 -31.82 14.88
N ASP A 25 86.76 -30.63 15.03
CA ASP A 25 87.08 -30.04 16.34
C ASP A 25 85.85 -30.06 17.27
N PRO A 26 85.92 -30.70 18.46
CA PRO A 26 84.80 -30.83 19.39
C PRO A 26 84.29 -29.48 19.92
N LYS A 27 85.06 -28.39 19.78
CA LYS A 27 84.60 -27.03 20.10
C LYS A 27 83.75 -26.44 18.97
N PHE A 28 84.12 -26.68 17.71
CA PHE A 28 83.37 -26.26 16.54
C PHE A 28 82.02 -26.99 16.44
N LEU A 29 82.00 -28.30 16.69
CA LEU A 29 80.77 -29.09 16.71
C LEU A 29 79.77 -28.58 17.75
N ARG A 30 80.25 -28.23 18.96
CA ARG A 30 79.42 -27.65 20.01
C ARG A 30 78.83 -26.29 19.62
N GLN A 31 79.64 -25.40 19.04
CA GLN A 31 79.16 -24.09 18.58
C GLN A 31 78.14 -24.21 17.43
N LEU A 32 78.34 -25.17 16.52
CA LEU A 32 77.41 -25.46 15.45
C LEU A 32 76.07 -25.98 15.98
N GLU A 33 76.10 -26.85 16.98
CA GLU A 33 74.91 -27.39 17.62
C GLU A 33 74.15 -26.33 18.43
N GLU A 34 74.86 -25.45 19.15
CA GLU A 34 74.29 -24.28 19.82
C GLU A 34 73.63 -23.31 18.84
N GLN A 35 74.29 -23.00 17.72
CA GLN A 35 73.71 -22.15 16.67
C GLN A 35 72.48 -22.79 16.04
N ARG A 36 72.53 -24.10 15.76
CA ARG A 36 71.40 -24.85 15.20
C ARG A 36 70.21 -24.83 16.15
N LEU A 37 70.43 -25.05 17.44
CA LEU A 37 69.38 -24.98 18.47
C LEU A 37 68.78 -23.58 18.58
N ALA A 38 69.61 -22.54 18.59
CA ALA A 38 69.15 -21.15 18.61
C ALA A 38 68.29 -20.80 17.38
N HIS A 39 68.76 -21.17 16.19
CA HIS A 39 68.02 -20.94 14.94
C HIS A 39 66.70 -21.72 14.90
N GLN A 40 66.71 -22.98 15.39
CA GLN A 40 65.51 -23.80 15.44
C GLN A 40 64.47 -23.19 16.39
N LYS A 41 64.90 -22.67 17.53
CA LYS A 41 64.02 -21.97 18.48
C LYS A 41 63.44 -20.69 17.87
N GLU A 42 64.28 -19.88 17.22
CA GLU A 42 63.82 -18.64 16.55
C GLU A 42 62.83 -18.94 15.42
N LEU A 43 63.06 -20.00 14.63
CA LEU A 43 62.14 -20.47 13.60
C LEU A 43 60.78 -20.91 14.19
N LEU A 44 60.79 -21.60 15.32
CA LEU A 44 59.57 -22.01 16.00
C LEU A 44 58.78 -20.81 16.52
N GLU A 45 59.45 -19.85 17.17
CA GLU A 45 58.83 -18.61 17.65
C GLU A 45 58.30 -17.75 16.50
N ALA A 46 59.01 -17.69 15.37
CA ALA A 46 58.55 -16.98 14.17
C ALA A 46 57.33 -17.67 13.52
N LYS A 47 57.30 -19.01 13.51
CA LYS A 47 56.13 -19.78 13.05
C LYS A 47 54.91 -19.56 13.95
N GLN A 48 55.10 -19.57 15.27
CA GLN A 48 54.02 -19.29 16.23
C GLN A 48 53.46 -17.88 16.04
N ARG A 49 54.33 -16.85 15.98
CA ARG A 49 53.89 -15.46 15.75
C ARG A 49 53.13 -15.26 14.44
N ARG A 50 53.50 -15.99 13.37
CA ARG A 50 52.76 -15.97 12.09
C ARG A 50 51.41 -16.65 12.21
N ALA A 51 51.34 -17.78 12.93
CA ALA A 51 50.10 -18.51 13.14
C ALA A 51 49.09 -17.68 13.96
N GLU A 52 49.55 -17.02 15.02
CA GLU A 52 48.72 -16.13 15.85
C GLU A 52 48.17 -14.96 15.03
N LYS A 53 49.02 -14.24 14.29
CA LYS A 53 48.56 -13.14 13.43
C LYS A 53 47.59 -13.58 12.35
N ASN A 54 47.84 -14.73 11.70
CA ASN A 54 46.92 -15.26 10.70
C ASN A 54 45.56 -15.58 11.30
N LYS A 55 45.54 -16.12 12.53
CA LYS A 55 44.29 -16.41 13.24
C LYS A 55 43.50 -15.14 13.55
N GLU A 56 44.19 -14.10 14.04
CA GLU A 56 43.57 -12.78 14.30
C GLU A 56 42.98 -12.18 13.01
N PHE A 57 43.73 -12.18 11.90
CA PHE A 57 43.24 -11.69 10.62
C PHE A 57 42.06 -12.50 10.06
N GLU A 58 42.04 -13.82 10.26
CA GLU A 58 40.91 -14.65 9.86
C GLU A 58 39.65 -14.33 10.67
N GLU A 59 39.79 -14.08 11.96
CA GLU A 59 38.69 -13.66 12.84
C GLU A 59 38.15 -12.28 12.43
N GLU A 60 39.01 -11.29 12.18
CA GLU A 60 38.62 -9.97 11.68
C GLU A 60 37.92 -10.05 10.31
N LEU A 61 38.45 -10.84 9.37
CA LEU A 61 37.84 -11.04 8.06
C LEU A 61 36.46 -11.70 8.17
N LYS A 62 36.27 -12.59 9.16
CA LYS A 62 34.97 -13.22 9.40
C LYS A 62 33.97 -12.20 9.94
N GLU A 63 34.37 -11.35 10.89
CA GLU A 63 33.51 -10.27 11.39
C GLU A 63 33.12 -9.27 10.30
N ILE A 64 34.07 -8.87 9.46
CA ILE A 64 33.81 -7.94 8.35
C ILE A 64 32.79 -8.56 7.39
N ARG A 65 32.96 -9.83 7.03
CA ARG A 65 32.00 -10.54 6.16
C ARG A 65 30.61 -10.63 6.77
N GLU A 66 30.51 -10.89 8.07
CA GLU A 66 29.20 -10.97 8.75
C GLU A 66 28.52 -9.58 8.78
N LYS A 67 29.27 -8.52 9.11
CA LYS A 67 28.77 -7.13 9.08
C LYS A 67 28.33 -6.72 7.68
N GLN A 68 29.11 -7.05 6.65
CA GLN A 68 28.76 -6.76 5.26
C GLN A 68 27.50 -7.50 4.83
N LYS A 69 27.36 -8.77 5.22
CA LYS A 69 26.17 -9.56 4.94
C LYS A 69 24.94 -8.93 5.60
N GLN A 70 25.04 -8.56 6.88
CA GLN A 70 23.93 -7.92 7.58
C GLN A 70 23.55 -6.58 6.94
N CYS A 71 24.52 -5.72 6.65
CA CYS A 71 24.31 -4.43 5.99
C CYS A 71 23.62 -4.62 4.62
N THR A 72 24.05 -5.61 3.84
CA THR A 72 23.44 -5.93 2.55
C THR A 72 21.99 -6.39 2.72
N LEU A 73 21.71 -7.25 3.70
CA LEU A 73 20.35 -7.70 3.99
C LEU A 73 19.45 -6.54 4.43
N ASP A 74 19.94 -5.66 5.30
CA ASP A 74 19.20 -4.50 5.76
C ASP A 74 18.87 -3.55 4.61
N LEU A 75 19.84 -3.28 3.73
CA LEU A 75 19.62 -2.47 2.53
C LEU A 75 18.56 -3.09 1.61
N LEU A 76 18.63 -4.40 1.36
CA LEU A 76 17.63 -5.10 0.54
C LEU A 76 16.24 -5.01 1.17
N ASN A 77 16.14 -5.20 2.49
CA ASN A 77 14.89 -5.04 3.22
C ASN A 77 14.34 -3.62 3.08
N CYS A 78 15.17 -2.58 3.21
CA CYS A 78 14.76 -1.19 2.99
C CYS A 78 14.23 -0.96 1.58
N ILE A 79 14.87 -1.51 0.55
CA ILE A 79 14.43 -1.40 -0.84
C ILE A 79 13.06 -2.07 -1.02
N ILE A 80 12.89 -3.29 -0.50
CA ILE A 80 11.63 -4.04 -0.58
C ILE A 80 10.50 -3.28 0.13
N LEU A 81 10.76 -2.76 1.33
CA LEU A 81 9.79 -1.97 2.09
C LEU A 81 9.38 -0.71 1.34
N LYS A 82 10.34 0.01 0.74
CA LYS A 82 10.06 1.18 -0.08
C LYS A 82 9.20 0.85 -1.30
N GLN A 83 9.50 -0.27 -1.98
CA GLN A 83 8.70 -0.68 -3.13
C GLN A 83 7.25 -1.00 -2.72
N ARG A 84 7.06 -1.77 -1.66
CA ARG A 84 5.72 -2.09 -1.12
C ARG A 84 4.96 -0.83 -0.71
N PHE A 85 5.65 0.14 -0.13
CA PHE A 85 5.06 1.42 0.21
C PHE A 85 4.50 2.15 -1.02
N GLU A 86 5.28 2.25 -2.10
CA GLU A 86 4.83 2.92 -3.32
C GLU A 86 3.67 2.16 -4.00
N GLU A 87 3.71 0.82 -4.00
CA GLU A 87 2.59 0.00 -4.47
C GLU A 87 1.31 0.30 -3.70
N LYS A 88 1.37 0.36 -2.36
CA LYS A 88 0.21 0.68 -1.52
C LYS A 88 -0.26 2.12 -1.67
N LYS A 89 0.67 3.07 -1.79
CA LYS A 89 0.34 4.46 -2.08
C LYS A 89 -0.41 4.58 -3.40
N GLN A 90 -0.01 3.84 -4.42
CA GLN A 90 -0.70 3.81 -5.71
C GLN A 90 -2.08 3.15 -5.59
N GLU A 91 -2.22 2.04 -4.86
CA GLU A 91 -3.53 1.42 -4.61
C GLU A 91 -4.52 2.40 -3.96
N VAL A 92 -4.06 3.17 -2.96
CA VAL A 92 -4.89 4.22 -2.32
C VAL A 92 -5.21 5.34 -3.31
N ALA A 93 -4.26 5.76 -4.14
CA ALA A 93 -4.50 6.76 -5.17
C ALA A 93 -5.56 6.30 -6.19
N ASP A 94 -5.46 5.05 -6.64
CA ASP A 94 -6.41 4.44 -7.56
C ASP A 94 -7.79 4.31 -6.93
N TRP A 95 -7.87 3.98 -5.63
CA TRP A 95 -9.13 3.94 -4.89
C TRP A 95 -9.77 5.34 -4.82
N ILE A 96 -9.01 6.38 -4.47
CA ILE A 96 -9.51 7.77 -4.41
C ILE A 96 -10.03 8.19 -5.79
N GLU A 97 -9.29 7.87 -6.85
CA GLU A 97 -9.69 8.21 -8.21
C GLU A 97 -10.98 7.48 -8.61
N ASN A 98 -11.07 6.17 -8.36
CA ASN A 98 -12.16 5.33 -8.87
C ASN A 98 -13.42 5.33 -8.00
N CYS A 99 -13.28 5.30 -6.68
CA CYS A 99 -14.39 5.14 -5.75
C CYS A 99 -14.93 6.49 -5.24
N TYR A 100 -14.12 7.54 -5.28
CA TYR A 100 -14.53 8.86 -4.78
C TYR A 100 -14.63 9.89 -5.90
N LYS A 101 -13.53 10.15 -6.62
CA LYS A 101 -13.48 11.25 -7.58
C LYS A 101 -14.32 11.00 -8.84
N LYS A 102 -14.16 9.85 -9.50
CA LYS A 102 -14.92 9.52 -10.72
C LYS A 102 -16.44 9.59 -10.54
N PRO A 103 -17.04 9.04 -9.45
CA PRO A 103 -18.47 9.20 -9.18
C PRO A 103 -18.91 10.66 -9.06
N VAL A 104 -18.11 11.50 -8.39
CA VAL A 104 -18.39 12.94 -8.29
C VAL A 104 -18.31 13.61 -9.67
N VAL A 105 -17.28 13.33 -10.47
CA VAL A 105 -17.15 13.84 -11.85
C VAL A 105 -18.34 13.41 -12.71
N TYR A 106 -18.81 12.17 -12.54
CA TYR A 106 -19.96 11.65 -13.27
C TYR A 106 -21.24 12.45 -12.93
N LEU A 107 -21.45 12.80 -11.66
CA LEU A 107 -22.55 13.68 -11.27
C LEU A 107 -22.41 15.08 -11.90
N PHE A 108 -21.21 15.66 -11.92
CA PHE A 108 -20.98 16.95 -12.59
C PHE A 108 -21.29 16.92 -14.08
N LYS A 109 -20.98 15.82 -14.76
CA LYS A 109 -21.35 15.64 -16.17
C LYS A 109 -22.87 15.67 -16.36
N HIS A 110 -23.62 14.98 -15.48
CA HIS A 110 -25.08 15.02 -15.49
C HIS A 110 -25.63 16.39 -15.18
N PHE A 111 -25.04 17.10 -14.22
CA PHE A 111 -25.42 18.47 -13.93
C PHE A 111 -25.18 19.41 -15.13
N SER A 112 -24.07 19.26 -15.86
CA SER A 112 -23.81 20.05 -17.06
C SER A 112 -24.84 19.79 -18.19
N ASN A 113 -25.27 18.54 -18.35
CA ASN A 113 -26.38 18.21 -19.27
C ASN A 113 -27.69 18.87 -18.80
N PHE A 114 -27.94 18.84 -17.49
CA PHE A 114 -29.10 19.48 -16.88
C PHE A 114 -29.06 21.02 -17.05
N GLU A 115 -27.89 21.66 -16.96
CA GLU A 115 -27.73 23.10 -17.24
C GLU A 115 -28.06 23.44 -18.70
N THR A 116 -27.66 22.57 -19.63
CA THR A 116 -28.00 22.73 -21.06
C THR A 116 -29.52 22.68 -21.25
N TYR A 117 -30.19 21.70 -20.63
CA TYR A 117 -31.65 21.63 -20.62
C TYR A 117 -32.29 22.84 -19.93
N ALA A 118 -31.74 23.30 -18.80
CA ALA A 118 -32.21 24.47 -18.09
C ALA A 118 -32.14 25.72 -18.98
N TYR A 119 -31.07 25.88 -19.76
CA TYR A 119 -30.94 26.97 -20.73
C TYR A 119 -32.01 26.90 -21.83
N ASP A 120 -32.22 25.73 -22.42
CA ASP A 120 -33.21 25.50 -23.48
C ASP A 120 -34.65 25.72 -23.00
N SER A 121 -34.93 25.37 -21.74
CA SER A 121 -36.22 25.63 -21.06
C SER A 121 -36.35 27.05 -20.49
N LYS A 122 -35.41 27.95 -20.79
CA LYS A 122 -35.34 29.34 -20.28
C LYS A 122 -35.36 29.42 -18.75
N PHE A 123 -34.65 28.51 -18.10
CA PHE A 123 -34.47 28.37 -16.66
C PHE A 123 -35.78 28.12 -15.93
N PHE A 124 -36.53 27.12 -16.38
CA PHE A 124 -37.80 26.69 -15.74
C PHE A 124 -38.86 27.80 -15.67
N LYS A 125 -38.84 28.76 -16.60
CA LYS A 125 -39.90 29.80 -16.68
C LYS A 125 -41.29 29.22 -16.94
N ASN A 126 -41.35 28.10 -17.66
CA ASN A 126 -42.56 27.31 -17.87
C ASN A 126 -42.26 25.87 -17.46
N VAL A 127 -42.78 25.42 -16.34
CA VAL A 127 -42.59 24.04 -15.86
C VAL A 127 -43.42 23.10 -16.74
N SER A 128 -42.73 22.25 -17.50
CA SER A 128 -43.33 21.14 -18.27
C SER A 128 -43.25 19.84 -17.48
N GLU A 129 -44.01 18.83 -17.88
CA GLU A 129 -43.82 17.45 -17.41
C GLU A 129 -42.38 16.98 -17.67
N ASP A 130 -41.79 17.34 -18.82
CA ASP A 130 -40.38 17.06 -19.13
C ASP A 130 -39.42 17.68 -18.10
N SER A 131 -39.77 18.86 -17.58
CA SER A 131 -38.94 19.54 -16.57
C SER A 131 -38.94 18.78 -15.25
N THR A 132 -40.09 18.20 -14.87
CA THR A 132 -40.19 17.36 -13.68
C THR A 132 -39.37 16.07 -13.83
N GLN A 133 -39.35 15.47 -15.03
CA GLN A 133 -38.59 14.25 -15.32
C GLN A 133 -37.07 14.50 -15.25
N GLU A 134 -36.60 15.62 -15.80
CA GLU A 134 -35.18 16.00 -15.71
C GLU A 134 -34.73 16.27 -14.27
N VAL A 135 -35.57 16.93 -13.46
CA VAL A 135 -35.30 17.12 -12.02
C VAL A 135 -35.25 15.77 -11.30
N LEU A 136 -36.20 14.87 -11.56
CA LEU A 136 -36.20 13.52 -10.99
C LEU A 136 -34.97 12.70 -11.42
N TYR A 137 -34.51 12.87 -12.66
CA TYR A 137 -33.29 12.23 -13.16
C TYR A 137 -32.05 12.73 -12.41
N LEU A 138 -31.90 14.05 -12.25
CA LEU A 138 -30.81 14.63 -11.47
C LEU A 138 -30.88 14.18 -10.00
N HIS A 139 -32.07 14.18 -9.39
CA HIS A 139 -32.29 13.69 -8.04
C HIS A 139 -31.85 12.23 -7.86
N LYS A 140 -32.21 11.36 -8.81
CA LYS A 140 -31.76 9.95 -8.81
C LYS A 140 -30.24 9.84 -8.88
N ASN A 141 -29.57 10.65 -9.69
CA ASN A 141 -28.10 10.65 -9.79
C ASN A 141 -27.43 11.10 -8.49
N VAL A 142 -27.99 12.09 -7.80
CA VAL A 142 -27.50 12.53 -6.48
C VAL A 142 -27.64 11.41 -5.44
N LEU A 143 -28.78 10.69 -5.43
CA LEU A 143 -28.97 9.53 -4.55
C LEU A 143 -27.99 8.39 -4.83
N ILE A 144 -27.72 8.10 -6.11
CA ILE A 144 -26.73 7.08 -6.49
C ILE A 144 -25.34 7.46 -5.98
N LEU A 145 -24.96 8.74 -6.09
CA LEU A 145 -23.68 9.21 -5.56
C LEU A 145 -23.63 9.08 -4.04
N LEU A 146 -24.71 9.45 -3.33
CA LEU A 146 -24.78 9.31 -1.87
C LEU A 146 -24.62 7.85 -1.42
N ASP A 147 -25.28 6.91 -2.08
CA ASP A 147 -25.12 5.46 -1.80
C ASP A 147 -23.68 5.00 -2.07
N THR A 148 -23.07 5.48 -3.17
CA THR A 148 -21.66 5.17 -3.50
C THR A 148 -20.70 5.71 -2.44
N LEU A 149 -20.93 6.92 -1.95
CA LEU A 149 -20.11 7.55 -0.90
C LEU A 149 -20.32 6.89 0.46
N GLN A 150 -21.54 6.46 0.76
CA GLN A 150 -21.84 5.69 1.97
C GLN A 150 -21.12 4.34 1.97
N ASN A 151 -21.21 3.60 0.86
CA ASN A 151 -20.46 2.35 0.70
C ASN A 151 -18.95 2.56 0.85
N SER A 152 -18.42 3.65 0.30
CA SER A 152 -17.00 4.02 0.43
C SER A 152 -16.63 4.36 1.89
N PHE A 153 -17.50 5.08 2.59
CA PHE A 153 -17.32 5.41 4.00
C PHE A 153 -17.32 4.16 4.89
N ASP A 154 -18.26 3.23 4.67
CA ASP A 154 -18.35 1.97 5.41
C ASP A 154 -17.10 1.10 5.18
N GLN A 155 -16.56 1.10 3.96
CA GLN A 155 -15.30 0.42 3.66
C GLN A 155 -14.13 1.04 4.43
N LEU A 156 -14.00 2.37 4.43
CA LEU A 156 -12.96 3.07 5.19
C LEU A 156 -13.11 2.82 6.70
N THR A 157 -14.33 2.75 7.21
CA THR A 157 -14.61 2.47 8.63
C THR A 157 -14.08 1.10 9.03
N LYS A 158 -14.38 0.06 8.24
CA LYS A 158 -13.83 -1.29 8.47
C LYS A 158 -12.30 -1.32 8.42
N LEU A 159 -11.69 -0.55 7.50
CA LEU A 159 -10.23 -0.46 7.40
C LEU A 159 -9.61 0.29 8.58
N ALA A 160 -10.28 1.32 9.09
CA ALA A 160 -9.84 2.09 10.25
C ALA A 160 -9.94 1.28 11.55
N GLU A 161 -11.00 0.49 11.73
CA GLU A 161 -11.15 -0.43 12.87
C GLU A 161 -10.03 -1.49 12.91
N MET A 162 -9.59 -1.96 11.74
CA MET A 162 -8.48 -2.91 11.63
C MET A 162 -7.12 -2.25 11.84
N ASN A 163 -7.00 -0.94 11.61
CA ASN A 163 -5.75 -0.19 11.59
C ASN A 163 -5.92 1.17 12.27
N ASN A 164 -5.99 1.17 13.60
CA ASN A 164 -6.23 2.38 14.40
C ASN A 164 -5.21 3.51 14.16
N ASP A 165 -3.99 3.15 13.74
CA ASP A 165 -2.90 4.12 13.47
C ASP A 165 -3.01 4.78 12.08
N ALA A 166 -3.94 4.33 11.22
CA ALA A 166 -4.12 4.84 9.88
C ALA A 166 -4.92 6.15 9.85
N THR A 167 -4.32 7.23 10.36
CA THR A 167 -4.93 8.57 10.45
C THR A 167 -5.45 9.11 9.11
N PHE A 168 -4.82 8.72 7.99
CA PHE A 168 -5.26 9.11 6.64
C PHE A 168 -6.65 8.59 6.29
N LEU A 169 -7.08 7.45 6.84
CA LEU A 169 -8.43 6.90 6.64
C LEU A 169 -9.48 7.82 7.26
N LYS A 170 -9.19 8.37 8.45
CA LYS A 170 -10.07 9.34 9.13
C LYS A 170 -10.16 10.66 8.35
N VAL A 171 -9.06 11.11 7.76
CA VAL A 171 -9.05 12.30 6.89
C VAL A 171 -9.93 12.09 5.65
N LEU A 172 -9.85 10.90 5.04
CA LEU A 172 -10.71 10.52 3.92
C LEU A 172 -12.20 10.46 4.32
N GLN A 173 -12.51 9.81 5.44
CA GLN A 173 -13.86 9.75 5.99
C GLN A 173 -14.44 11.15 6.22
N ARG A 174 -13.68 12.04 6.86
CA ARG A 174 -14.10 13.43 7.07
C ARG A 174 -14.35 14.16 5.76
N SER A 175 -13.47 13.98 4.77
CA SER A 175 -13.67 14.57 3.44
C SER A 175 -14.98 14.10 2.81
N ILE A 176 -15.30 12.80 2.91
CA ILE A 176 -16.56 12.25 2.41
C ILE A 176 -17.75 12.88 3.15
N CYS A 177 -17.71 12.95 4.49
CA CYS A 177 -18.78 13.57 5.28
C CYS A 177 -19.05 15.02 4.87
N ASP A 178 -17.99 15.80 4.63
CA ASP A 178 -18.13 17.20 4.20
C ASP A 178 -18.81 17.31 2.82
N ARG A 179 -18.59 16.36 1.90
CA ARG A 179 -19.30 16.32 0.61
C ARG A 179 -20.73 15.81 0.73
N VAL A 180 -20.96 14.81 1.56
CA VAL A 180 -22.31 14.29 1.83
C VAL A 180 -23.22 15.38 2.38
N LYS A 181 -22.72 16.26 3.25
CA LYS A 181 -23.47 17.44 3.72
C LYS A 181 -23.94 18.34 2.57
N VAL A 182 -23.06 18.62 1.60
CA VAL A 182 -23.41 19.42 0.41
C VAL A 182 -24.41 18.68 -0.48
N LEU A 183 -24.24 17.36 -0.67
CA LEU A 183 -25.18 16.55 -1.44
C LEU A 183 -26.58 16.49 -0.80
N ASN A 184 -26.65 16.44 0.54
CA ASN A 184 -27.93 16.51 1.26
C ASN A 184 -28.62 17.88 1.06
N GLN A 185 -27.86 18.98 1.03
CA GLN A 185 -28.41 20.31 0.68
C GLN A 185 -28.93 20.35 -0.76
N ILE A 186 -28.21 19.74 -1.71
CA ILE A 186 -28.67 19.60 -3.09
C ILE A 186 -29.97 18.81 -3.16
N LEU A 187 -30.07 17.68 -2.44
CA LEU A 187 -31.32 16.91 -2.37
C LEU A 187 -32.48 17.72 -1.80
N ASP A 188 -32.24 18.50 -0.73
CA ASP A 188 -33.26 19.34 -0.13
C ASP A 188 -33.83 20.35 -1.14
N ILE A 189 -32.99 20.91 -2.01
CA ILE A 189 -33.43 21.81 -3.10
C ILE A 189 -34.20 21.04 -4.17
N LEU A 190 -33.72 19.85 -4.56
CA LEU A 190 -34.36 19.03 -5.59
C LEU A 190 -35.74 18.46 -5.18
N GLU A 191 -36.02 18.36 -3.88
CA GLU A 191 -37.31 17.93 -3.33
C GLU A 191 -38.36 19.08 -3.25
N GLU A 192 -37.97 20.32 -3.57
CA GLU A 192 -38.90 21.45 -3.63
C GLU A 192 -39.84 21.31 -4.85
N ASN A 193 -41.13 21.57 -4.66
CA ASN A 193 -42.14 21.44 -5.73
C ASN A 193 -42.25 22.68 -6.65
N GLU A 194 -41.54 23.78 -6.34
CA GLU A 194 -41.63 25.04 -7.07
C GLU A 194 -40.33 25.36 -7.84
N TYR A 195 -40.27 24.92 -9.10
CA TYR A 195 -39.11 25.19 -9.96
C TYR A 195 -39.16 26.60 -10.54
N ARG A 196 -38.49 27.54 -9.87
CA ARG A 196 -38.32 28.93 -10.31
C ARG A 196 -36.86 29.25 -10.59
N LEU A 197 -36.59 30.42 -11.17
CA LEU A 197 -35.22 30.90 -11.39
C LEU A 197 -34.38 30.94 -10.09
N GLU A 198 -34.99 31.33 -8.97
CA GLU A 198 -34.33 31.37 -7.66
C GLU A 198 -33.95 29.97 -7.16
N TRP A 199 -34.79 28.97 -7.43
CA TRP A 199 -34.51 27.56 -7.15
C TRP A 199 -33.29 27.08 -7.95
N TYR A 200 -33.27 27.36 -9.26
CA TYR A 200 -32.15 26.99 -10.12
C TYR A 200 -30.85 27.66 -9.69
N THR A 201 -30.91 28.95 -9.32
CA THR A 201 -29.73 29.71 -8.84
C THR A 201 -29.15 29.09 -7.56
N ARG A 202 -30.00 28.73 -6.58
CA ARG A 202 -29.58 28.04 -5.36
C ARG A 202 -28.97 26.67 -5.65
N LEU A 203 -29.56 25.93 -6.60
CA LEU A 203 -29.04 24.64 -7.02
C LEU A 203 -27.63 24.77 -7.61
N THR A 204 -27.42 25.70 -8.56
CA THR A 204 -26.12 25.94 -9.18
C THR A 204 -25.06 26.38 -8.16
N GLU A 205 -25.42 27.23 -7.20
CA GLU A 205 -24.51 27.63 -6.11
C GLU A 205 -24.09 26.42 -5.26
N CYS A 206 -25.02 25.54 -4.90
CA CYS A 206 -24.72 24.34 -4.14
C CYS A 206 -23.83 23.36 -4.93
N PHE A 207 -24.04 23.19 -6.23
CA PHE A 207 -23.14 22.41 -7.09
C PHE A 207 -21.74 23.03 -7.20
N GLY A 208 -21.63 24.36 -7.20
CA GLY A 208 -20.35 25.07 -7.12
C GLY A 208 -19.57 24.72 -5.84
N ASN A 209 -20.27 24.51 -4.73
CA ASN A 209 -19.67 24.17 -3.44
C ASN A 209 -19.17 22.70 -3.34
N LEU A 210 -19.62 21.80 -4.21
CA LEU A 210 -19.21 20.39 -4.20
C LEU A 210 -17.75 20.18 -4.66
N ASN A 211 -17.15 21.18 -5.32
CA ASN A 211 -15.78 21.29 -5.85
C ASN A 211 -14.90 20.02 -5.78
N ILE A 212 -14.65 19.43 -6.96
CA ILE A 212 -13.80 18.24 -7.16
C ILE A 212 -12.35 18.46 -6.70
N ALA A 213 -11.82 19.68 -6.83
CA ALA A 213 -10.43 19.98 -6.48
C ALA A 213 -10.15 19.86 -4.97
N MET A 214 -11.20 19.84 -4.15
CA MET A 214 -11.10 19.69 -2.71
C MET A 214 -11.12 18.22 -2.27
N ILE A 215 -11.19 17.26 -3.19
CA ILE A 215 -10.99 15.84 -2.90
C ILE A 215 -9.47 15.62 -2.67
N PRO A 216 -9.07 15.10 -1.50
CA PRO A 216 -7.66 14.97 -1.16
C PRO A 216 -6.96 13.94 -2.06
N THR A 217 -5.81 14.30 -2.62
CA THR A 217 -4.89 13.37 -3.27
C THR A 217 -4.00 12.67 -2.25
N THR A 218 -3.32 11.59 -2.62
CA THR A 218 -2.37 10.90 -1.72
C THR A 218 -1.24 11.81 -1.22
N GLU A 219 -0.78 12.76 -2.03
CA GLU A 219 0.18 13.78 -1.60
C GLU A 219 -0.41 14.78 -0.61
N ALA A 220 -1.67 15.19 -0.81
CA ALA A 220 -2.39 16.06 0.12
C ALA A 220 -2.63 15.34 1.45
N LEU A 221 -3.00 14.06 1.41
CA LEU A 221 -3.16 13.22 2.60
C LEU A 221 -1.85 13.14 3.40
N GLN A 222 -0.71 12.94 2.73
CA GLN A 222 0.58 12.91 3.41
C GLN A 222 0.88 14.22 4.18
N ARG A 223 0.50 15.37 3.62
CA ARG A 223 0.66 16.68 4.29
C ARG A 223 -0.38 16.94 5.39
N LEU A 224 -1.60 16.43 5.24
CA LEU A 224 -2.66 16.60 6.23
C LEU A 224 -2.47 15.70 7.44
N CYS A 225 -1.87 14.51 7.24
CA CYS A 225 -1.61 13.54 8.29
C CYS A 225 -0.36 13.84 9.12
N SER A 226 0.53 14.72 8.65
CA SER A 226 1.68 15.18 9.43
C SER A 226 1.32 16.23 10.51
N GLY A 227 0.05 16.68 10.54
CA GLY A 227 -0.50 17.49 11.62
C GLY A 227 -1.16 16.63 12.71
N THR A 228 -1.21 17.14 13.94
CA THR A 228 -1.97 16.54 15.04
C THR A 228 -3.48 16.64 14.76
N MET A 229 -4.08 15.54 14.31
CA MET A 229 -5.52 15.44 14.08
C MET A 229 -6.22 14.85 15.31
N SER A 230 -7.36 15.44 15.69
CA SER A 230 -8.23 14.92 16.75
C SER A 230 -8.79 13.55 16.35
N ASN A 231 -8.70 12.57 17.25
CA ASN A 231 -9.27 11.23 17.10
C ASN A 231 -10.78 11.27 17.42
N GLU A 232 -11.54 12.06 16.67
CA GLU A 232 -13.00 12.05 16.78
C GLU A 232 -13.57 10.90 15.96
N ASP A 233 -14.51 10.16 16.56
CA ASP A 233 -15.30 9.16 15.86
C ASP A 233 -16.23 9.88 14.88
N LEU A 234 -16.04 9.61 13.59
CA LEU A 234 -16.82 10.21 12.51
C LEU A 234 -18.03 9.32 12.23
N GLU A 235 -19.22 9.91 12.25
CA GLU A 235 -20.45 9.28 11.77
C GLU A 235 -20.82 9.81 10.38
N PHE A 236 -21.37 8.92 9.54
CA PHE A 236 -21.87 9.31 8.22
C PHE A 236 -23.09 10.22 8.38
N PRO A 237 -23.17 11.39 7.69
CA PRO A 237 -24.29 12.30 7.85
C PRO A 237 -25.59 11.69 7.31
N VAL A 238 -26.47 11.25 8.21
CA VAL A 238 -27.79 10.71 7.87
C VAL A 238 -28.76 11.86 7.59
N LYS A 239 -29.50 11.79 6.48
CA LYS A 239 -30.56 12.76 6.18
C LYS A 239 -31.77 12.50 7.09
N GLU A 240 -32.23 13.54 7.79
CA GLU A 240 -33.52 13.50 8.50
C GLU A 240 -34.67 13.57 7.47
N VAL A 241 -35.56 12.57 7.50
CA VAL A 241 -36.71 12.50 6.60
C VAL A 241 -37.74 13.53 7.03
N LYS A 242 -37.95 14.58 6.21
CA LYS A 242 -38.91 15.66 6.49
C LYS A 242 -40.38 15.27 6.24
N SER A 243 -40.66 14.07 5.74
CA SER A 243 -42.04 13.62 5.46
C SER A 243 -42.67 12.92 6.66
N THR A 244 -43.49 13.66 7.41
CA THR A 244 -44.55 13.08 8.24
C THR A 244 -45.67 12.60 7.31
N LEU A 245 -45.72 11.29 7.04
CA LEU A 245 -46.93 10.67 6.52
C LEU A 245 -48.02 10.76 7.60
N ILE A 246 -48.92 11.74 7.47
CA ILE A 246 -50.17 11.75 8.22
C ILE A 246 -51.09 10.77 7.50
N ILE A 247 -51.12 9.52 7.98
CA ILE A 247 -52.17 8.58 7.61
C ILE A 247 -53.41 9.06 8.36
N ASN A 248 -54.32 9.75 7.66
CA ASN A 248 -55.66 9.94 8.19
C ASN A 248 -56.36 8.59 8.11
N GLU A 249 -56.52 7.93 9.25
CA GLU A 249 -57.45 6.82 9.37
C GLU A 249 -58.83 7.35 8.98
N VAL A 250 -59.36 6.82 7.88
CA VAL A 250 -60.77 7.00 7.55
C VAL A 250 -61.51 6.15 8.58
N ASP A 251 -62.14 6.80 9.55
CA ASP A 251 -63.08 6.18 10.48
C ASP A 251 -64.28 5.64 9.67
N ASP A 252 -64.14 4.42 9.17
CA ASP A 252 -65.29 3.60 8.78
C ASP A 252 -65.94 3.11 10.07
N SER A 253 -66.83 3.94 10.61
CA SER A 253 -67.74 3.57 11.69
C SER A 253 -68.71 2.50 11.18
N SER A 254 -68.32 1.23 11.30
CA SER A 254 -69.25 0.12 11.44
C SER A 254 -68.67 -0.92 12.37
N ASP A 255 -69.40 -1.14 13.45
CA ASP A 255 -69.10 -2.01 14.57
C ASP A 255 -68.76 -3.45 14.16
N THR A 256 -67.70 -4.03 14.71
CA THR A 256 -67.82 -5.06 15.77
C THR A 256 -66.47 -5.53 16.28
N SER A 257 -66.45 -5.74 17.58
CA SER A 257 -65.40 -6.24 18.46
C SER A 257 -64.66 -7.50 17.99
N GLU A 258 -63.32 -7.50 18.10
CA GLU A 258 -62.54 -8.47 18.88
C GLU A 258 -61.02 -8.17 18.76
N THR A 259 -60.32 -8.07 19.89
CA THR A 259 -58.85 -8.21 20.02
C THR A 259 -58.58 -9.30 21.06
N PRO A 260 -57.38 -9.91 21.19
CA PRO A 260 -56.10 -9.61 20.51
C PRO A 260 -55.31 -10.85 20.02
N GLN A 261 -54.43 -10.68 19.03
CA GLN A 261 -53.20 -11.48 18.91
C GLN A 261 -52.06 -10.53 18.49
N ILE A 262 -51.10 -10.35 19.38
CA ILE A 262 -49.86 -9.61 19.18
C ILE A 262 -48.89 -10.56 18.47
N GLU A 263 -48.65 -10.35 17.17
CA GLU A 263 -47.49 -10.93 16.48
C GLU A 263 -46.46 -9.84 16.18
N SER A 264 -45.27 -10.06 16.72
CA SER A 264 -44.08 -9.25 16.58
C SER A 264 -43.66 -9.11 15.11
N VAL A 265 -43.76 -7.90 14.54
CA VAL A 265 -43.19 -7.61 13.23
C VAL A 265 -41.67 -7.44 13.36
N GLN A 266 -40.96 -8.48 12.93
CA GLN A 266 -39.52 -8.48 12.74
C GLN A 266 -39.12 -7.46 11.65
N LYS A 267 -38.02 -6.75 11.89
CA LYS A 267 -37.31 -5.89 10.92
C LYS A 267 -37.10 -6.64 9.59
N PRO A 268 -37.46 -6.09 8.42
CA PRO A 268 -37.11 -6.71 7.15
C PRO A 268 -35.61 -6.55 6.90
N LYS A 269 -34.85 -7.64 7.06
CA LYS A 269 -33.52 -7.81 6.47
C LYS A 269 -33.65 -7.76 4.95
N ARG A 270 -33.35 -6.62 4.33
CA ARG A 270 -33.13 -6.56 2.88
C ARG A 270 -31.78 -7.21 2.57
N LYS A 271 -31.79 -8.52 2.29
CA LYS A 271 -30.85 -9.12 1.35
C LYS A 271 -31.30 -8.71 -0.05
N ARG A 272 -30.42 -8.12 -0.85
CA ARG A 272 -30.55 -8.16 -2.31
C ARG A 272 -29.23 -8.57 -2.91
N ASN A 273 -29.28 -9.73 -3.55
CA ASN A 273 -28.37 -10.14 -4.59
C ASN A 273 -28.46 -9.12 -5.74
N CYS A 274 -27.31 -8.70 -6.26
CA CYS A 274 -27.21 -8.07 -7.57
C CYS A 274 -26.21 -8.89 -8.39
N GLU A 275 -26.68 -10.02 -8.90
CA GLU A 275 -26.19 -10.59 -10.15
C GLU A 275 -27.10 -10.11 -11.28
N SER A 276 -26.50 -9.92 -12.45
CA SER A 276 -27.07 -9.47 -13.73
C SER A 276 -27.45 -7.99 -13.85
N ILE A 277 -26.61 -7.24 -14.59
CA ILE A 277 -26.88 -6.73 -15.94
C ILE A 277 -25.54 -6.18 -16.47
N ILE A 278 -24.80 -7.01 -17.20
CA ILE A 278 -23.78 -6.58 -18.16
C ILE A 278 -23.91 -7.54 -19.33
N ASP A 279 -24.33 -7.01 -20.47
CA ASP A 279 -24.14 -7.46 -21.86
C ASP A 279 -24.97 -6.44 -22.69
N GLU A 280 -24.49 -5.71 -23.69
CA GLU A 280 -23.40 -5.89 -24.65
C GLU A 280 -22.86 -4.50 -25.05
N VAL A 281 -21.53 -4.33 -25.14
CA VAL A 281 -20.81 -3.77 -26.31
C VAL A 281 -19.35 -4.20 -26.17
N GLN A 282 -18.94 -5.23 -26.92
CA GLN A 282 -17.53 -5.47 -27.28
C GLN A 282 -17.19 -4.57 -28.48
N THR A 283 -16.02 -3.93 -28.55
CA THR A 283 -14.80 -4.63 -28.97
C THR A 283 -13.51 -3.89 -28.56
N ASP A 284 -12.56 -4.69 -28.09
CA ASP A 284 -11.09 -4.57 -28.17
C ASP A 284 -10.38 -3.32 -27.65
N LYS A 285 -9.90 -3.41 -26.40
CA LYS A 285 -8.45 -3.47 -26.10
C LYS A 285 -8.20 -3.97 -24.67
N SER A 286 -7.36 -5.00 -24.59
CA SER A 286 -6.92 -5.70 -23.39
C SER A 286 -6.31 -4.75 -22.34
N ILE A 287 -7.07 -4.45 -21.28
CA ILE A 287 -6.56 -4.01 -19.98
C ILE A 287 -7.33 -4.81 -18.93
N LYS A 288 -6.61 -5.60 -18.15
CA LYS A 288 -7.16 -6.41 -17.05
C LYS A 288 -7.90 -5.48 -16.07
N GLN A 289 -9.23 -5.51 -16.08
CA GLN A 289 -10.05 -4.91 -15.03
C GLN A 289 -9.90 -5.78 -13.77
N SER A 290 -9.19 -5.29 -12.76
CA SER A 290 -9.22 -5.86 -11.42
C SER A 290 -10.54 -5.45 -10.76
N ASP A 291 -11.31 -6.45 -10.34
CA ASP A 291 -12.54 -6.28 -9.57
C ASP A 291 -12.28 -5.46 -8.29
N PRO A 292 -12.95 -4.30 -8.10
CA PRO A 292 -12.71 -3.42 -6.95
C PRO A 292 -13.03 -4.08 -5.60
N HIS A 293 -13.86 -5.13 -5.57
CA HIS A 293 -14.10 -5.90 -4.35
C HIS A 293 -12.93 -6.83 -3.98
N LEU A 294 -12.17 -7.30 -4.98
CA LEU A 294 -10.97 -8.13 -4.76
C LEU A 294 -9.81 -7.30 -4.21
N THR A 295 -9.67 -6.05 -4.66
CA THR A 295 -8.64 -5.12 -4.17
C THR A 295 -8.81 -4.89 -2.67
N VAL A 296 -10.06 -4.76 -2.19
CA VAL A 296 -10.39 -4.55 -0.77
C VAL A 296 -10.10 -5.79 0.08
N ALA A 297 -10.40 -7.00 -0.38
CA ALA A 297 -10.04 -8.23 0.32
C ALA A 297 -8.51 -8.39 0.47
N PHE A 298 -7.75 -7.86 -0.50
CA PHE A 298 -6.28 -7.85 -0.47
C PHE A 298 -5.72 -6.78 0.49
N LEU A 299 -6.36 -5.62 0.60
CA LEU A 299 -6.05 -4.62 1.63
C LEU A 299 -6.32 -5.21 3.03
N LEU A 300 -7.41 -5.94 3.24
CA LEU A 300 -7.75 -6.50 4.55
C LEU A 300 -6.76 -7.59 5.05
N TYR A 301 -6.10 -8.33 4.15
CA TYR A 301 -5.20 -9.43 4.53
C TYR A 301 -3.78 -8.97 4.90
N HIS A 302 -3.30 -7.83 4.37
CA HIS A 302 -1.90 -7.42 4.49
C HIS A 302 -1.62 -6.23 5.41
N TYR A 303 -2.65 -5.60 5.96
CA TYR A 303 -2.51 -4.42 6.82
C TYR A 303 -2.10 -4.72 8.26
N ARG A 304 -2.11 -6.00 8.68
CA ARG A 304 -1.96 -6.41 10.09
C ARG A 304 -0.57 -6.20 10.71
N GLU A 305 0.50 -5.94 9.95
CA GLU A 305 1.86 -5.93 10.53
C GLU A 305 2.77 -4.71 10.27
N GLN A 306 2.48 -3.76 9.37
CA GLN A 306 3.57 -2.88 8.87
C GLN A 306 3.33 -1.35 8.87
N PHE A 307 2.27 -0.82 9.48
CA PHE A 307 2.00 0.62 9.37
C PHE A 307 2.28 1.47 10.63
N SER A 308 2.37 0.89 11.83
CA SER A 308 2.62 1.67 13.05
C SER A 308 4.04 2.24 13.14
N GLU A 309 5.03 1.63 12.46
CA GLU A 309 6.41 2.11 12.48
C GLU A 309 6.78 3.11 11.38
N ILE A 310 5.99 3.22 10.30
CA ILE A 310 6.48 3.84 9.05
C ILE A 310 5.87 5.23 8.79
N PHE A 311 4.71 5.55 9.36
CA PHE A 311 4.10 6.89 9.22
C PHE A 311 4.29 7.81 10.43
N CYS A 312 4.80 7.30 11.57
CA CYS A 312 4.99 8.06 12.81
C CYS A 312 6.46 8.22 13.24
N LYS A 313 7.42 8.01 12.33
CA LYS A 313 8.83 8.42 12.49
C LYS A 313 9.28 9.30 11.34
#